data_AF-A0A800CDZ4-F1
#
_entry.id   AF-A0A800CDZ4-F1
#
_cell.length_a   1.000
_cell.length_b   1.000
_cell.length_c   1.000
_cell.angle_alpha   90.00
_cell.angle_beta   90.00
_cell.angle_gamma   90.00
#
_symmetry.space_group_name_H-M   'P 1'
#
loop_
_entity.id
_entity.type
_entity.pdbx_description
1 polymer ?
#
loop_
_entity_poly.entity_id
_entity_poly.type
_entity_poly.pdbx_seq_one_letter_code
_entity_poly.pdbx_strand_id
1 'polypeptide(L)'
;EHDDANRALMGSNMQRQAVPTLRAEKPLVGTGIERNVAVDSGVTVVAKRGGMVESVDASRIVVRVNDDETIAGEPGVDIYNLTKYTRSNQNTCINQRPLVMVGNTVARGDVMADGPSTDMGELALGQNLRVAFMPWNGYNFEDSILISENVVKEDRFTTIHIEELTCQARDTKLGSEEITGDIPNVGEAALAKLDQSGIVYVGAEVKEGDILVGKVTPKGETQLTPEEKLLRAIFGEKASDVKDTSLRVKSGVSGTVIDVQVFTRDGVEKDARALEIQEAELDRIRKDIADQQRIMEEDTFTRVEKMITGKVADGGPNKLKAGSKITKSYLADLDKIQWFEIRLRNEEAQQQLEAIAKQVEEQRQKFRDYYEDKKRKLSTG
;
A
#
# COMPACT_ATOMS: atom_id res chain seq x y z
N GLU A 1 -6.52 35.42 18.25
CA GLU A 1 -6.52 36.70 19.01
C GLU A 1 -7.91 37.25 19.28
N HIS A 2 -8.92 36.90 18.47
CA HIS A 2 -10.30 37.40 18.63
C HIS A 2 -11.28 36.39 19.26
N ASP A 3 -10.80 35.22 19.65
CA ASP A 3 -11.62 34.16 20.26
C ASP A 3 -11.41 34.10 21.78
N ASP A 4 -12.50 33.80 22.50
CA ASP A 4 -12.44 33.48 23.93
C ASP A 4 -11.60 32.21 24.18
N ALA A 5 -10.85 32.19 25.29
CA ALA A 5 -9.92 31.11 25.60
C ALA A 5 -10.59 29.74 25.71
N ASN A 6 -11.83 29.67 26.23
CA ASN A 6 -12.55 28.39 26.33
C ASN A 6 -12.95 27.88 24.95
N ARG A 7 -13.34 28.76 24.03
CA ARG A 7 -13.66 28.39 22.64
C ARG A 7 -12.41 27.97 21.88
N ALA A 8 -11.27 28.62 22.11
CA ALA A 8 -9.99 28.20 21.53
C ALA A 8 -9.58 26.79 22.02
N LEU A 9 -9.76 26.49 23.31
CA LEU A 9 -9.52 25.15 23.86
C LEU A 9 -10.42 24.09 23.22
N MET A 10 -11.72 24.39 23.05
CA MET A 10 -12.63 23.47 22.36
C MET A 10 -12.22 23.27 20.90
N GLY A 11 -11.93 24.35 20.16
CA GLY A 11 -11.53 24.29 18.75
C GLY A 11 -10.30 23.43 18.51
N SER A 12 -9.24 23.64 19.28
CA SER A 12 -8.01 22.84 19.21
C SER A 12 -8.24 21.34 19.53
N ASN A 13 -9.15 21.03 20.46
CA ASN A 13 -9.51 19.65 20.77
C ASN A 13 -10.34 19.00 19.67
N MET A 14 -11.30 19.72 19.10
CA MET A 14 -12.14 19.25 18.01
C MET A 14 -11.35 19.01 16.72
N GLN A 15 -10.37 19.87 16.40
CA GLN A 15 -9.50 19.70 15.25
C GLN A 15 -8.77 18.36 15.24
N ARG A 16 -8.38 17.83 16.42
CA ARG A 16 -7.71 16.53 16.54
C ARG A 16 -8.62 15.33 16.22
N GLN A 17 -9.93 15.55 16.16
CA GLN A 17 -10.93 14.51 15.89
C GLN A 17 -11.47 14.57 14.46
N ALA A 18 -11.02 15.52 13.65
CA ALA A 18 -11.44 15.63 12.26
C ALA A 18 -10.96 14.40 11.48
N VAL A 19 -11.92 13.72 10.82
CA VAL A 19 -11.65 12.55 9.99
C VAL A 19 -11.30 13.00 8.57
N PRO A 20 -10.26 12.42 7.94
CA PRO A 20 -9.91 12.73 6.56
C PRO A 20 -11.07 12.50 5.58
N THR A 21 -11.38 13.54 4.79
CA THR A 21 -12.36 13.48 3.71
C THR A 21 -11.78 12.79 2.47
N LEU A 22 -12.66 12.29 1.59
CA LEU A 22 -12.30 11.65 0.33
C LEU A 22 -11.42 12.54 -0.56
N ARG A 23 -11.71 13.85 -0.53
CA ARG A 23 -10.97 14.91 -1.21
C ARG A 23 -10.51 15.92 -0.17
N ALA A 24 -9.21 16.06 -0.01
CA ALA A 24 -8.63 17.12 0.80
C ALA A 24 -8.80 18.46 0.08
N GLU A 25 -8.99 19.54 0.85
CA GLU A 25 -9.04 20.90 0.35
C GLU A 25 -8.28 21.80 1.31
N LYS A 26 -7.23 22.46 0.83
CA LYS A 26 -6.47 23.39 1.68
C LYS A 26 -7.35 24.50 2.27
N PRO A 27 -7.09 24.94 3.51
CA PRO A 27 -7.84 26.02 4.12
C PRO A 27 -7.61 27.33 3.35
N LEU A 28 -8.69 28.04 3.00
CA LEU A 28 -8.57 29.37 2.37
C LEU A 28 -8.05 30.43 3.35
N VAL A 29 -8.26 30.21 4.65
CA VAL A 29 -7.77 31.05 5.73
C VAL A 29 -6.89 30.19 6.64
N GLY A 30 -5.58 30.36 6.52
CA GLY A 30 -4.57 29.61 7.27
C GLY A 30 -3.65 30.52 8.08
N THR A 31 -2.75 29.89 8.83
CA THR A 31 -1.77 30.54 9.73
C THR A 31 -0.33 30.45 9.20
N GLY A 32 -0.08 29.62 8.20
CA GLY A 32 1.25 29.26 7.69
C GLY A 32 1.89 28.07 8.41
N ILE A 33 1.31 27.60 9.51
CA ILE A 33 1.79 26.43 10.27
C ILE A 33 1.42 25.12 9.56
N GLU A 34 0.40 25.15 8.69
CA GLU A 34 -0.19 23.99 8.03
C GLU A 34 0.85 23.18 7.26
N ARG A 35 1.78 23.85 6.57
CA ARG A 35 2.87 23.19 5.83
C ARG A 35 3.86 22.50 6.76
N ASN A 36 4.27 23.16 7.84
CA ASN A 36 5.22 22.58 8.80
C ASN A 36 4.62 21.33 9.46
N VAL A 37 3.35 21.39 9.85
CA VAL A 37 2.66 20.22 10.45
C VAL A 37 2.53 19.08 9.45
N ALA A 38 2.18 19.35 8.20
CA ALA A 38 2.06 18.32 7.17
C ALA A 38 3.41 17.63 6.84
N VAL A 39 4.50 18.40 6.79
CA VAL A 39 5.85 17.89 6.52
C VAL A 39 6.42 17.13 7.73
N ASP A 40 6.35 17.72 8.93
CA ASP A 40 6.96 17.14 10.13
C ASP A 40 6.20 15.93 10.69
N SER A 41 4.92 15.77 10.35
CA SER A 41 4.11 14.62 10.77
C SER A 41 4.50 13.30 10.11
N GLY A 42 5.24 13.33 8.99
CA GLY A 42 5.64 12.14 8.24
C GLY A 42 4.51 11.47 7.45
N VAL A 43 3.32 12.08 7.36
CA VAL A 43 2.21 11.55 6.54
C VAL A 43 2.40 11.81 5.05
N THR A 44 3.14 12.88 4.71
CA THR A 44 3.51 13.26 3.35
C THR A 44 4.83 12.61 2.95
N VAL A 45 5.06 12.43 1.65
CA VAL A 45 6.32 11.90 1.12
C VAL A 45 7.21 13.06 0.71
N VAL A 46 8.32 13.23 1.43
CA VAL A 46 9.27 14.34 1.23
C VAL A 46 10.52 13.85 0.51
N ALA A 47 11.01 14.65 -0.45
CA ALA A 47 12.24 14.39 -1.17
C ALA A 47 13.45 14.48 -0.23
N LYS A 48 14.21 13.37 -0.10
CA LYS A 48 15.45 13.34 0.70
C LYS A 48 16.58 14.11 0.05
N ARG A 49 16.63 14.07 -1.28
CA ARG A 49 17.64 14.70 -2.14
C ARG A 49 16.96 15.39 -3.31
N GLY A 50 17.56 16.46 -3.80
CA GLY A 50 17.12 17.17 -5.00
C GLY A 50 17.42 16.38 -6.27
N GLY A 51 16.55 16.51 -7.27
CA GLY A 51 16.66 15.73 -8.49
C GLY A 51 15.55 16.00 -9.50
N MET A 52 15.52 15.19 -10.55
CA MET A 52 14.48 15.17 -11.56
C MET A 52 13.62 13.92 -11.42
N VAL A 53 12.31 14.09 -11.44
CA VAL A 53 11.36 12.97 -11.37
C VAL A 53 11.41 12.19 -12.69
N GLU A 54 11.80 10.93 -12.62
CA GLU A 54 11.98 10.05 -13.78
C GLU A 54 10.70 9.27 -14.10
N SER A 55 10.03 8.75 -13.08
CA SER A 55 8.73 8.08 -13.23
C SER A 55 7.83 8.35 -12.03
N VAL A 56 6.53 8.44 -12.29
CA VAL A 56 5.48 8.63 -11.29
C VAL A 56 4.37 7.64 -11.57
N ASP A 57 4.14 6.76 -10.62
CA ASP A 57 2.99 5.87 -10.58
C ASP A 57 2.13 6.19 -9.35
N ALA A 58 0.92 5.64 -9.33
CA ALA A 58 0.04 5.77 -8.17
C ALA A 58 0.60 5.11 -6.89
N SER A 59 1.59 4.20 -7.03
CA SER A 59 2.20 3.43 -5.94
C SER A 59 3.66 3.76 -5.67
N ARG A 60 4.40 4.37 -6.63
CA ARG A 60 5.82 4.69 -6.46
C ARG A 60 6.21 5.96 -7.19
N ILE A 61 7.19 6.68 -6.66
CA ILE A 61 7.81 7.85 -7.27
C ILE A 61 9.31 7.57 -7.37
N VAL A 62 9.89 7.80 -8.55
CA VAL A 62 11.32 7.59 -8.80
C VAL A 62 11.95 8.93 -9.16
N VAL A 63 12.95 9.30 -8.38
CA VAL A 63 13.68 10.56 -8.53
C VAL A 63 15.13 10.26 -8.87
N ARG A 64 15.58 10.76 -10.02
CA ARG A 64 16.99 10.78 -10.39
C ARG A 64 17.67 11.95 -9.70
N VAL A 65 18.60 11.64 -8.82
CA VAL A 65 19.27 12.61 -7.95
C VAL A 65 20.28 13.42 -8.76
N ASN A 66 20.40 14.70 -8.42
CA ASN A 66 21.42 15.57 -9.03
C ASN A 66 22.83 15.07 -8.71
N ASP A 67 23.77 15.25 -9.64
CA ASP A 67 25.15 14.80 -9.47
C ASP A 67 25.83 15.47 -8.26
N ASP A 68 25.47 16.72 -7.93
CA ASP A 68 26.00 17.50 -6.81
C ASP A 68 25.59 16.94 -5.43
N GLU A 69 24.42 16.31 -5.33
CA GLU A 69 23.87 15.72 -4.09
C GLU A 69 24.11 14.21 -4.01
N THR A 70 24.75 13.63 -5.02
CA THR A 70 25.08 12.20 -5.05
C THR A 70 26.33 11.96 -4.20
N ILE A 71 26.22 11.11 -3.18
CA ILE A 71 27.37 10.64 -2.41
C ILE A 71 28.04 9.48 -3.16
N ALA A 72 29.38 9.49 -3.24
CA ALA A 72 30.14 8.41 -3.85
C ALA A 72 29.86 7.07 -3.13
N GLY A 73 29.36 6.08 -3.88
CA GLY A 73 28.98 4.76 -3.36
C GLY A 73 27.48 4.57 -3.10
N GLU A 74 26.65 5.60 -3.24
CA GLU A 74 25.19 5.48 -3.20
C GLU A 74 24.59 5.38 -4.61
N PRO A 75 23.46 4.67 -4.78
CA PRO A 75 22.70 4.79 -6.01
C PRO A 75 22.16 6.21 -6.11
N GLY A 76 22.32 6.86 -7.26
CA GLY A 76 21.78 8.21 -7.46
C GLY A 76 20.37 8.20 -8.06
N VAL A 77 19.60 7.16 -7.74
CA VAL A 77 18.15 7.14 -7.89
C VAL A 77 17.55 6.88 -6.52
N ASP A 78 16.57 7.69 -6.14
CA ASP A 78 15.75 7.49 -4.96
C ASP A 78 14.38 6.95 -5.38
N ILE A 79 13.97 5.83 -4.77
CA ILE A 79 12.67 5.19 -5.00
C ILE A 79 11.83 5.39 -3.74
N TYR A 80 10.68 6.03 -3.90
CA TYR A 80 9.71 6.31 -2.85
C TYR A 80 8.45 5.49 -3.07
N ASN A 81 8.22 4.50 -2.22
CA ASN A 81 6.99 3.69 -2.26
C ASN A 81 5.88 4.42 -1.48
N LEU A 82 4.72 4.59 -2.11
CA LEU A 82 3.55 5.26 -1.55
C LEU A 82 2.67 4.25 -0.82
N THR A 83 2.13 4.67 0.32
CA THR A 83 1.16 3.89 1.09
C THR A 83 -0.23 4.05 0.49
N LYS A 84 -0.88 2.95 0.10
CA LYS A 84 -2.21 2.95 -0.54
C LYS A 84 -3.24 2.27 0.33
N TYR A 85 -4.38 2.94 0.50
CA TYR A 85 -5.59 2.43 1.16
C TYR A 85 -5.32 1.54 2.39
N THR A 86 -4.46 2.02 3.29
CA THR A 86 -4.09 1.29 4.50
C THR A 86 -4.93 1.75 5.68
N ARG A 87 -5.25 0.82 6.59
CA ARG A 87 -6.04 1.11 7.79
C ARG A 87 -5.25 1.95 8.80
N SER A 88 -5.88 2.96 9.37
CA SER A 88 -5.38 3.63 10.59
C SER A 88 -5.88 2.95 11.88
N ASN A 89 -5.35 3.34 13.04
CA ASN A 89 -5.80 2.81 14.32
C ASN A 89 -7.26 3.16 14.65
N GLN A 90 -7.78 4.25 14.09
CA GLN A 90 -9.18 4.69 14.26
C GLN A 90 -10.09 4.22 13.12
N ASN A 91 -9.69 3.18 12.37
CA ASN A 91 -10.42 2.65 11.22
C ASN A 91 -10.65 3.67 10.08
N THR A 92 -9.81 4.71 9.99
CA THR A 92 -9.82 5.66 8.86
C THR A 92 -8.86 5.18 7.77
N CYS A 93 -8.91 5.81 6.60
CA CYS A 93 -8.04 5.49 5.48
C CYS A 93 -6.76 6.35 5.45
N ILE A 94 -5.61 5.68 5.38
CA ILE A 94 -4.31 6.29 5.05
C ILE A 94 -4.05 5.99 3.58
N ASN A 95 -4.01 7.05 2.76
CA ASN A 95 -3.75 6.95 1.34
C ASN A 95 -2.88 8.11 0.90
N GLN A 96 -1.74 7.79 0.27
CA GLN A 96 -0.85 8.77 -0.32
C GLN A 96 -1.12 8.94 -1.81
N ARG A 97 -1.06 10.18 -2.29
CA ARG A 97 -1.32 10.55 -3.68
C ARG A 97 -0.13 11.36 -4.22
N PRO A 98 0.47 10.96 -5.34
CA PRO A 98 1.57 11.72 -5.93
C PRO A 98 1.07 13.10 -6.38
N LEU A 99 1.86 14.14 -6.10
CA LEU A 99 1.63 15.51 -6.56
C LEU A 99 2.49 15.86 -7.79
N VAL A 100 3.69 15.29 -7.84
CA VAL A 100 4.67 15.58 -8.89
C VAL A 100 4.34 14.84 -10.19
N MET A 101 4.76 15.42 -11.31
CA MET A 101 4.68 14.79 -12.64
C MET A 101 6.08 14.43 -13.15
N VAL A 102 6.14 13.51 -14.12
CA VAL A 102 7.38 13.12 -14.78
C VAL A 102 8.06 14.35 -15.40
N GLY A 103 9.36 14.48 -15.17
CA GLY A 103 10.18 15.61 -15.63
C GLY A 103 10.16 16.83 -14.70
N ASN A 104 9.40 16.83 -13.61
CA ASN A 104 9.48 17.89 -12.60
C ASN A 104 10.84 17.86 -11.88
N THR A 105 11.39 19.03 -11.59
CA THR A 105 12.58 19.18 -10.75
C THR A 105 12.14 19.42 -9.31
N VAL A 106 12.68 18.63 -8.39
CA VAL A 106 12.39 18.71 -6.95
C VAL A 106 13.66 19.09 -6.20
N ALA A 107 13.52 19.93 -5.17
CA ALA A 107 14.60 20.22 -4.23
C ALA A 107 14.51 19.31 -3.00
N ARG A 108 15.61 19.20 -2.26
CA ARG A 108 15.61 18.53 -0.96
C ARG A 108 14.59 19.20 -0.03
N GLY A 109 13.70 18.41 0.55
CA GLY A 109 12.64 18.89 1.44
C GLY A 109 11.30 19.19 0.76
N ASP A 110 11.20 19.04 -0.57
CA ASP A 110 9.93 19.23 -1.27
C ASP A 110 8.99 18.05 -1.06
N VAL A 111 7.68 18.34 -0.99
CA VAL A 111 6.62 17.33 -0.86
C VAL A 111 6.30 16.78 -2.24
N MET A 112 6.49 15.46 -2.41
CA MET A 112 6.24 14.76 -3.66
C MET A 112 4.90 14.02 -3.68
N ALA A 113 4.39 13.63 -2.51
CA ALA A 113 3.08 13.03 -2.38
C ALA A 113 2.36 13.53 -1.12
N ASP A 114 1.09 13.86 -1.28
CA ASP A 114 0.20 14.17 -0.17
C ASP A 114 -0.22 12.88 0.54
N GLY A 115 -0.43 13.00 1.85
CA GLY A 115 -1.03 11.98 2.70
C GLY A 115 -2.53 12.21 2.94
N PRO A 116 -3.11 11.52 3.94
CA PRO A 116 -4.47 11.80 4.38
C PRO A 116 -4.57 13.21 4.99
N SER A 117 -5.65 13.94 4.67
CA SER A 117 -5.88 15.32 5.13
C SER A 117 -4.75 16.30 4.82
N THR A 118 -4.09 16.16 3.67
CA THR A 118 -3.13 17.15 3.16
C THR A 118 -3.43 17.46 1.70
N ASP A 119 -3.23 18.72 1.32
CA ASP A 119 -3.40 19.22 -0.05
C ASP A 119 -2.22 20.13 -0.42
N MET A 120 -1.47 19.75 -1.46
CA MET A 120 -0.27 20.47 -1.92
C MET A 120 0.78 20.69 -0.83
N GLY A 121 0.94 19.71 0.08
CA GLY A 121 1.86 19.80 1.21
C GLY A 121 1.39 20.67 2.38
N GLU A 122 0.13 21.12 2.39
CA GLU A 122 -0.50 21.83 3.50
C GLU A 122 -1.51 20.94 4.23
N LEU A 123 -1.63 21.10 5.55
CA LEU A 123 -2.64 20.40 6.35
C LEU A 123 -4.06 20.87 5.96
N ALA A 124 -4.89 19.91 5.56
CA ALA A 124 -6.25 20.07 5.07
C ALA A 124 -7.21 19.12 5.81
N LEU A 125 -7.54 19.46 7.07
CA LEU A 125 -8.38 18.62 7.94
C LEU A 125 -9.86 18.55 7.52
N GLY A 126 -10.31 19.48 6.66
CA GLY A 126 -11.71 19.60 6.26
C GLY A 126 -11.83 20.31 4.91
N GLN A 127 -12.98 20.98 4.70
CA GLN A 127 -13.27 21.66 3.44
C GLN A 127 -13.92 23.04 3.67
N ASN A 128 -13.69 23.97 2.75
CA ASN A 128 -14.19 25.34 2.89
C ASN A 128 -15.64 25.45 2.39
N LEU A 129 -16.57 25.84 3.25
CA LEU A 129 -17.97 26.02 2.87
C LEU A 129 -18.34 27.49 2.69
N ARG A 130 -19.29 27.76 1.80
CA ARG A 130 -19.96 29.05 1.74
C ARG A 130 -21.06 29.08 2.79
N VAL A 131 -20.83 29.83 3.86
CA VAL A 131 -21.73 29.92 5.02
C VAL A 131 -22.47 31.26 5.02
N ALA A 132 -23.75 31.24 5.40
CA ALA A 132 -24.57 32.44 5.63
C ALA A 132 -25.09 32.43 7.07
N PHE A 133 -24.87 33.51 7.81
CA PHE A 133 -25.37 33.66 9.17
C PHE A 133 -26.75 34.31 9.14
N MET A 134 -27.80 33.48 9.23
CA MET A 134 -29.19 33.93 9.35
C MET A 134 -30.04 32.84 10.04
N PRO A 135 -31.08 33.21 10.80
CA PRO A 135 -32.05 32.22 11.26
C PRO A 135 -32.82 31.64 10.05
N TRP A 136 -33.01 30.32 10.01
CA TRP A 136 -33.72 29.65 8.93
C TRP A 136 -34.77 28.68 9.47
N ASN A 137 -36.02 29.16 9.62
CA ASN A 137 -37.19 28.36 10.00
C ASN A 137 -36.99 27.46 11.24
N GLY A 138 -36.09 27.83 12.16
CA GLY A 138 -35.76 27.03 13.34
C GLY A 138 -34.89 25.80 13.09
N TYR A 139 -34.47 25.51 11.85
CA TYR A 139 -33.59 24.38 11.55
C TYR A 139 -32.16 24.57 12.08
N ASN A 140 -31.76 25.82 12.32
CA ASN A 140 -30.51 26.17 12.98
C ASN A 140 -30.74 26.69 14.41
N PHE A 141 -31.68 26.08 15.12
CA PHE A 141 -31.91 26.36 16.53
C PHE A 141 -30.77 25.79 17.40
N GLU A 142 -30.40 26.54 18.44
CA GLU A 142 -29.18 26.31 19.25
C GLU A 142 -27.92 26.23 18.37
N ASP A 143 -27.26 25.08 18.35
CA ASP A 143 -26.04 24.81 17.59
C ASP A 143 -26.28 23.87 16.39
N SER A 144 -27.54 23.68 16.00
CA SER A 144 -27.89 22.84 14.85
C SER A 144 -27.42 23.48 13.54
N ILE A 145 -26.90 22.67 12.62
CA ILE A 145 -26.38 23.13 11.32
C ILE A 145 -27.32 22.64 10.21
N LEU A 146 -27.83 23.59 9.42
CA LEU A 146 -28.55 23.28 8.19
C LEU A 146 -27.57 23.20 7.02
N ILE A 147 -27.51 22.04 6.35
CA ILE A 147 -26.58 21.78 5.24
C ILE A 147 -27.37 21.68 3.93
N SER A 148 -26.82 22.25 2.86
CA SER A 148 -27.38 22.12 1.51
C SER A 148 -27.14 20.71 0.97
N GLU A 149 -28.14 20.16 0.26
CA GLU A 149 -28.03 18.88 -0.45
C GLU A 149 -26.85 18.85 -1.44
N ASN A 150 -26.44 20.01 -1.96
CA ASN A 150 -25.28 20.11 -2.87
C ASN A 150 -23.99 19.59 -2.23
N VAL A 151 -23.81 19.76 -0.92
CA VAL A 151 -22.63 19.27 -0.19
C VAL A 151 -22.54 17.75 -0.24
N VAL A 152 -23.70 17.07 -0.21
CA VAL A 152 -23.80 15.62 -0.33
C VAL A 152 -23.58 15.18 -1.77
N LYS A 153 -24.19 15.88 -2.75
CA LYS A 153 -24.01 15.59 -4.19
C LYS A 153 -22.57 15.71 -4.67
N GLU A 154 -21.79 16.59 -4.04
CA GLU A 154 -20.39 16.83 -4.35
C GLU A 154 -19.42 15.92 -3.57
N ASP A 155 -19.93 15.00 -2.73
CA ASP A 155 -19.15 14.08 -1.90
C ASP A 155 -18.09 14.78 -1.02
N ARG A 156 -18.42 15.98 -0.54
CA ARG A 156 -17.47 16.88 0.16
C ARG A 156 -16.99 16.31 1.50
N PHE A 157 -17.91 15.77 2.28
CA PHE A 157 -17.64 15.17 3.60
C PHE A 157 -17.76 13.65 3.60
N THR A 158 -17.67 13.02 2.43
CA THR A 158 -17.60 11.56 2.33
C THR A 158 -16.24 11.10 2.85
N THR A 159 -16.22 10.11 3.76
CA THR A 159 -15.00 9.57 4.37
C THR A 159 -14.84 8.09 4.01
N ILE A 160 -13.59 7.61 3.94
CA ILE A 160 -13.31 6.19 3.73
C ILE A 160 -12.95 5.56 5.08
N HIS A 161 -13.70 4.55 5.46
CA HIS A 161 -13.44 3.73 6.64
C HIS A 161 -12.99 2.34 6.23
N ILE A 162 -11.96 1.83 6.92
CA ILE A 162 -11.43 0.49 6.69
C ILE A 162 -11.55 -0.25 8.02
N GLU A 163 -12.37 -1.30 8.04
CA GLU A 163 -12.46 -2.21 9.19
C GLU A 163 -11.71 -3.50 8.89
N GLU A 164 -10.99 -3.99 9.89
CA GLU A 164 -10.42 -5.33 9.87
C GLU A 164 -11.33 -6.25 10.68
N LEU A 165 -11.74 -7.35 10.06
CA LEU A 165 -12.52 -8.40 10.70
C LEU A 165 -11.67 -9.66 10.70
N THR A 166 -11.52 -10.28 11.88
CA THR A 166 -10.67 -11.46 12.04
C THR A 166 -11.52 -12.66 12.40
N CYS A 167 -11.26 -13.78 11.71
CA CYS A 167 -11.81 -15.08 12.03
C CYS A 167 -10.67 -15.99 12.48
N GLN A 168 -10.85 -16.71 13.59
CA GLN A 168 -9.89 -17.69 14.08
C GLN A 168 -10.57 -19.05 14.16
N ALA A 169 -9.96 -20.04 13.52
CA ALA A 169 -10.26 -21.45 13.71
C ALA A 169 -9.42 -21.97 14.88
N ARG A 170 -10.07 -22.64 15.84
CA ARG A 170 -9.42 -23.16 17.05
C ARG A 170 -9.65 -24.67 17.19
N ASP A 171 -8.69 -25.34 17.80
CA ASP A 171 -8.87 -26.72 18.24
C ASP A 171 -9.73 -26.76 19.50
N THR A 172 -10.91 -27.38 19.41
CA THR A 172 -11.78 -27.59 20.56
C THR A 172 -11.64 -29.04 21.06
N LYS A 173 -12.18 -29.32 22.25
CA LYS A 173 -12.20 -30.69 22.80
C LYS A 173 -13.03 -31.68 21.97
N LEU A 174 -13.97 -31.17 21.19
CA LEU A 174 -14.89 -31.98 20.37
C LEU A 174 -14.35 -32.20 18.95
N GLY A 175 -13.28 -31.49 18.58
CA GLY A 175 -12.66 -31.53 17.26
C GLY A 175 -12.13 -30.15 16.87
N SER A 176 -11.35 -30.11 15.79
CA SER A 176 -10.84 -28.88 15.21
C SER A 176 -11.96 -28.12 14.50
N GLU A 177 -12.01 -26.80 14.66
CA GLU A 177 -12.84 -25.94 13.82
C GLU A 177 -12.22 -25.86 12.42
N GLU A 178 -13.07 -25.93 11.40
CA GLU A 178 -12.64 -25.90 10.01
C GLU A 178 -13.18 -24.65 9.31
N ILE A 179 -12.37 -24.10 8.41
CA ILE A 179 -12.79 -23.02 7.49
C ILE A 179 -13.21 -23.71 6.20
N THR A 180 -14.48 -23.59 5.84
CA THR A 180 -15.05 -24.30 4.68
C THR A 180 -16.25 -23.54 4.11
N GLY A 181 -16.47 -23.69 2.80
CA GLY A 181 -17.67 -23.21 2.12
C GLY A 181 -18.91 -24.09 2.36
N ASP A 182 -18.74 -25.29 2.94
CA ASP A 182 -19.85 -26.20 3.26
C ASP A 182 -20.46 -25.84 4.63
N ILE A 183 -21.36 -24.86 4.63
CA ILE A 183 -21.98 -24.31 5.84
C ILE A 183 -23.42 -24.83 5.98
N PRO A 184 -23.77 -25.47 7.11
CA PRO A 184 -25.11 -26.02 7.29
C PRO A 184 -26.17 -24.91 7.40
N ASN A 185 -27.37 -25.18 6.86
CA ASN A 185 -28.54 -24.29 6.92
C ASN A 185 -28.36 -22.92 6.23
N VAL A 186 -27.42 -22.80 5.29
CA VAL A 186 -27.19 -21.59 4.50
C VAL A 186 -27.58 -21.85 3.05
N GLY A 187 -28.35 -20.93 2.44
CA GLY A 187 -28.76 -21.03 1.04
C GLY A 187 -27.62 -20.71 0.06
N GLU A 188 -27.67 -21.28 -1.14
CA GLU A 188 -26.64 -21.10 -2.19
C GLU A 188 -26.35 -19.62 -2.51
N ALA A 189 -27.35 -18.74 -2.41
CA ALA A 189 -27.17 -17.31 -2.67
C ALA A 189 -26.16 -16.63 -1.72
N ALA A 190 -26.07 -17.09 -0.46
CA ALA A 190 -25.10 -16.57 0.49
C ALA A 190 -23.71 -17.20 0.31
N LEU A 191 -23.66 -18.42 -0.22
CA LEU A 191 -22.41 -19.12 -0.57
C LEU A 191 -21.80 -18.60 -1.88
N ALA A 192 -22.59 -17.98 -2.75
CA ALA A 192 -22.13 -17.48 -4.05
C ALA A 192 -20.99 -16.45 -3.98
N LYS A 193 -20.81 -15.78 -2.82
CA LYS A 193 -19.73 -14.80 -2.59
C LYS A 193 -18.46 -15.42 -2.01
N LEU A 194 -18.52 -16.67 -1.58
CA LEU A 194 -17.41 -17.42 -1.01
C LEU A 194 -16.71 -18.22 -2.09
N ASP A 195 -15.41 -18.38 -1.95
CA ASP A 195 -14.62 -19.30 -2.75
C ASP A 195 -14.78 -20.76 -2.24
N GLN A 196 -14.09 -21.69 -2.90
CA GLN A 196 -14.12 -23.11 -2.54
C GLN A 196 -13.56 -23.38 -1.13
N SER A 197 -12.71 -22.50 -0.61
CA SER A 197 -12.16 -22.57 0.75
C SER A 197 -13.10 -21.92 1.78
N GLY A 198 -14.22 -21.32 1.37
CA GLY A 198 -15.15 -20.65 2.27
C GLY A 198 -14.75 -19.21 2.62
N ILE A 199 -13.92 -18.55 1.82
CA ILE A 199 -13.45 -17.18 2.04
C ILE A 199 -14.02 -16.26 0.96
N VAL A 200 -14.44 -15.05 1.34
CA VAL A 200 -14.98 -14.06 0.40
C VAL A 200 -13.96 -13.60 -0.65
N TYR A 201 -14.41 -13.37 -1.88
CA TYR A 201 -13.58 -12.81 -2.93
C TYR A 201 -13.19 -11.34 -2.67
N VAL A 202 -11.93 -11.00 -2.96
CA VAL A 202 -11.48 -9.60 -2.98
C VAL A 202 -12.21 -8.84 -4.08
N GLY A 203 -12.78 -7.69 -3.75
CA GLY A 203 -13.61 -6.88 -4.63
C GLY A 203 -15.12 -7.16 -4.53
N ALA A 204 -15.54 -8.15 -3.72
CA ALA A 204 -16.95 -8.40 -3.51
C ALA A 204 -17.62 -7.30 -2.67
N GLU A 205 -18.79 -6.85 -3.11
CA GLU A 205 -19.66 -5.98 -2.32
C GLU A 205 -20.46 -6.82 -1.32
N VAL A 206 -20.32 -6.47 -0.04
CA VAL A 206 -20.92 -7.17 1.08
C VAL A 206 -21.89 -6.27 1.83
N LYS A 207 -22.99 -6.87 2.28
CA LYS A 207 -24.04 -6.23 3.06
C LYS A 207 -24.12 -6.90 4.42
N GLU A 208 -24.87 -6.27 5.32
CA GLU A 208 -25.20 -6.83 6.62
C GLU A 208 -25.67 -8.29 6.51
N GLY A 209 -25.09 -9.16 7.35
CA GLY A 209 -25.44 -10.58 7.42
C GLY A 209 -24.76 -11.50 6.40
N ASP A 210 -24.10 -10.93 5.38
CA ASP A 210 -23.29 -11.70 4.44
C ASP A 210 -22.11 -12.39 5.16
N ILE A 211 -21.77 -13.58 4.69
CA ILE A 211 -20.67 -14.39 5.24
C ILE A 211 -19.36 -13.94 4.59
N LEU A 212 -18.37 -13.61 5.42
CA LEU A 212 -17.03 -13.26 4.98
C LEU A 212 -16.08 -14.46 5.02
N VAL A 213 -16.17 -15.25 6.09
CA VAL A 213 -15.39 -16.47 6.27
C VAL A 213 -16.31 -17.54 6.84
N GLY A 214 -16.54 -18.59 6.06
CA GLY A 214 -17.25 -19.79 6.45
C GLY A 214 -16.46 -20.54 7.52
N LYS A 215 -17.06 -20.74 8.69
CA LYS A 215 -16.46 -21.49 9.79
C LYS A 215 -17.46 -22.46 10.37
N VAL A 216 -17.03 -23.71 10.51
CA VAL A 216 -17.83 -24.77 11.11
C VAL A 216 -17.14 -25.28 12.38
N THR A 217 -17.92 -25.41 13.44
CA THR A 217 -17.45 -25.98 14.71
C THR A 217 -18.12 -27.34 14.91
N PRO A 218 -17.36 -28.42 15.19
CA PRO A 218 -17.94 -29.71 15.53
C PRO A 218 -18.80 -29.58 16.78
N LYS A 219 -20.03 -30.07 16.70
CA LYS A 219 -21.02 -30.02 17.78
C LYS A 219 -21.12 -31.39 18.41
N GLY A 220 -21.13 -31.42 19.74
CA GLY A 220 -21.41 -32.66 20.49
C GLY A 220 -22.84 -33.14 20.24
N GLU A 221 -23.06 -34.44 20.43
CA GLU A 221 -24.37 -35.06 20.25
C GLU A 221 -25.40 -34.45 21.23
N THR A 222 -26.31 -33.62 20.71
CA THR A 222 -27.39 -33.03 21.51
C THR A 222 -28.57 -33.99 21.58
N GLN A 223 -29.04 -34.30 22.79
CA GLN A 223 -30.29 -35.04 22.97
C GLN A 223 -31.46 -34.17 22.48
N LEU A 224 -31.97 -34.48 21.29
CA LEU A 224 -33.15 -33.84 20.70
C LEU A 224 -34.41 -34.19 21.49
N THR A 225 -35.34 -33.26 21.62
CA THR A 225 -36.64 -33.53 22.25
C THR A 225 -37.48 -34.47 21.38
N PRO A 226 -38.50 -35.17 21.94
CA PRO A 226 -39.38 -36.04 21.15
C PRO A 226 -40.02 -35.34 19.94
N GLU A 227 -40.33 -34.05 20.06
CA GLU A 227 -40.89 -33.21 18.99
C GLU A 227 -39.89 -32.99 17.85
N GLU A 228 -38.64 -32.63 18.17
CA GLU A 228 -37.56 -32.47 17.18
C GLU A 228 -37.22 -33.80 16.50
N LYS A 229 -37.25 -34.91 17.25
CA LYS A 229 -37.06 -36.27 16.69
C LYS A 229 -38.17 -36.63 15.70
N LEU A 230 -39.43 -36.30 16.02
CA LEU A 230 -40.56 -36.54 15.12
C LEU A 230 -40.45 -35.70 13.85
N LEU A 231 -40.14 -34.41 13.99
CA LEU A 231 -40.00 -33.48 12.87
C LEU A 231 -38.87 -33.94 11.93
N ARG A 232 -37.74 -34.36 12.49
CA ARG A 232 -36.62 -34.93 11.73
C ARG A 232 -36.96 -36.25 11.04
N ALA A 233 -37.79 -37.11 11.65
CA ALA A 233 -38.26 -38.35 11.03
C ALA A 233 -39.22 -38.09 9.85
N ILE A 234 -39.99 -36.99 9.90
CA ILE A 234 -40.92 -36.59 8.83
C ILE A 234 -40.16 -35.98 7.65
N PHE A 235 -39.22 -35.06 7.89
CA PHE A 235 -38.50 -34.35 6.84
C PHE A 235 -37.21 -35.05 6.36
N GLY A 236 -36.75 -36.08 7.06
CA GLY A 236 -35.55 -36.82 6.70
C GLY A 236 -34.26 -35.99 6.79
N GLU A 237 -34.29 -34.84 7.47
CA GLU A 237 -33.12 -33.99 7.66
C GLU A 237 -32.04 -34.75 8.45
N LYS A 238 -30.86 -34.90 7.86
CA LYS A 238 -29.69 -35.37 8.60
C LYS A 238 -29.32 -34.27 9.61
N ALA A 239 -29.06 -34.64 10.87
CA ALA A 239 -28.46 -33.69 11.79
C ALA A 239 -27.10 -33.37 11.23
N SER A 240 -26.86 -32.08 11.05
CA SER A 240 -25.52 -31.58 10.89
C SER A 240 -24.81 -31.74 12.23
N ASP A 241 -23.78 -32.59 12.24
CA ASP A 241 -22.87 -32.74 13.39
C ASP A 241 -21.97 -31.51 13.56
N VAL A 242 -22.08 -30.53 12.65
CA VAL A 242 -21.37 -29.27 12.68
C VAL A 242 -22.32 -28.08 12.86
N LYS A 243 -21.86 -27.05 13.56
CA LYS A 243 -22.57 -25.79 13.78
C LYS A 243 -21.88 -24.66 13.02
N ASP A 244 -22.68 -23.81 12.37
CA ASP A 244 -22.22 -22.55 11.78
C ASP A 244 -21.72 -21.58 12.87
N THR A 245 -20.43 -21.22 12.79
CA THR A 245 -19.76 -20.19 13.60
C THR A 245 -19.00 -19.20 12.71
N SER A 246 -19.49 -19.03 11.47
CA SER A 246 -18.91 -18.19 10.43
C SER A 246 -18.84 -16.72 10.82
N LEU A 247 -17.84 -16.04 10.28
CA LEU A 247 -17.70 -14.59 10.38
C LEU A 247 -18.67 -13.91 9.40
N ARG A 248 -19.53 -13.05 9.93
CA ARG A 248 -20.52 -12.29 9.15
C ARG A 248 -20.28 -10.78 9.28
N VAL A 249 -20.72 -10.02 8.28
CA VAL A 249 -20.70 -8.56 8.31
C VAL A 249 -21.61 -8.05 9.44
N LYS A 250 -21.11 -7.10 10.23
CA LYS A 250 -21.86 -6.46 11.33
C LYS A 250 -23.14 -5.79 10.81
N SER A 251 -24.13 -5.70 11.69
CA SER A 251 -25.38 -4.99 11.41
C SER A 251 -25.14 -3.51 11.09
N GLY A 252 -25.81 -2.98 10.06
CA GLY A 252 -25.70 -1.59 9.62
C GLY A 252 -24.43 -1.24 8.85
N VAL A 253 -23.54 -2.20 8.58
CA VAL A 253 -22.32 -1.97 7.78
C VAL A 253 -22.48 -2.57 6.40
N SER A 254 -22.05 -1.83 5.38
CA SER A 254 -21.92 -2.32 4.00
C SER A 254 -20.65 -1.75 3.40
N GLY A 255 -20.04 -2.48 2.46
CA GLY A 255 -18.80 -2.07 1.85
C GLY A 255 -18.25 -3.10 0.88
N THR A 256 -17.01 -2.88 0.45
CA THR A 256 -16.31 -3.75 -0.49
C THR A 256 -15.11 -4.37 0.21
N VAL A 257 -14.90 -5.67 0.02
CA VAL A 257 -13.73 -6.37 0.54
C VAL A 257 -12.49 -5.93 -0.25
N ILE A 258 -11.53 -5.27 0.40
CA ILE A 258 -10.33 -4.74 -0.26
C ILE A 258 -9.13 -5.69 -0.21
N ASP A 259 -9.01 -6.47 0.85
CA ASP A 259 -7.87 -7.35 1.11
C ASP A 259 -8.29 -8.52 1.99
N VAL A 260 -7.61 -9.65 1.82
CA VAL A 260 -7.83 -10.89 2.59
C VAL A 260 -6.46 -11.49 2.89
N GLN A 261 -6.19 -11.71 4.18
CA GLN A 261 -4.95 -12.32 4.65
C GLN A 261 -5.26 -13.62 5.38
N VAL A 262 -4.53 -14.68 5.02
CA VAL A 262 -4.69 -16.02 5.60
C VAL A 262 -3.39 -16.40 6.29
N PHE A 263 -3.48 -16.63 7.59
CA PHE A 263 -2.35 -17.08 8.41
C PHE A 263 -2.57 -18.55 8.79
N THR A 264 -1.74 -19.43 8.22
CA THR A 264 -1.72 -20.85 8.55
C THR A 264 -0.62 -21.12 9.56
N ARG A 265 -0.92 -21.92 10.60
CA ARG A 265 0.09 -22.36 11.57
C ARG A 265 1.11 -23.29 10.92
N ASP A 266 2.38 -23.15 11.29
CA ASP A 266 3.43 -24.08 10.89
C ASP A 266 3.07 -25.53 11.23
N GLY A 267 3.05 -26.38 10.21
CA GLY A 267 2.74 -27.82 10.30
C GLY A 267 1.31 -28.22 9.94
N VAL A 268 0.41 -27.27 9.65
CA VAL A 268 -0.91 -27.54 9.06
C VAL A 268 -0.80 -27.46 7.53
N GLU A 269 -1.49 -28.35 6.81
CA GLU A 269 -1.56 -28.27 5.35
C GLU A 269 -2.17 -26.93 4.93
N LYS A 270 -1.53 -26.25 3.99
CA LYS A 270 -1.99 -24.97 3.48
C LYS A 270 -3.11 -25.23 2.48
N ASP A 271 -4.24 -24.56 2.67
CA ASP A 271 -5.33 -24.59 1.70
C ASP A 271 -4.87 -24.02 0.35
N ALA A 272 -5.53 -24.44 -0.73
CA ALA A 272 -5.26 -23.95 -2.09
C ALA A 272 -5.24 -22.41 -2.14
N ARG A 273 -6.18 -21.76 -1.43
CA ARG A 273 -6.26 -20.31 -1.35
C ARG A 273 -5.08 -19.67 -0.62
N ALA A 274 -4.61 -20.29 0.46
CA ALA A 274 -3.44 -19.80 1.20
C ALA A 274 -2.16 -19.87 0.34
N LEU A 275 -2.02 -20.93 -0.46
CA LEU A 275 -0.92 -21.07 -1.42
C LEU A 275 -1.02 -20.02 -2.53
N GLU A 276 -2.20 -19.81 -3.13
CA GLU A 276 -2.42 -18.77 -4.15
C GLU A 276 -2.06 -17.37 -3.63
N ILE A 277 -2.48 -17.01 -2.41
CA ILE A 277 -2.19 -15.71 -1.81
C ILE A 277 -0.68 -15.55 -1.58
N GLN A 278 -0.01 -16.59 -1.07
CA GLN A 278 1.43 -16.58 -0.85
C GLN A 278 2.22 -16.45 -2.16
N GLU A 279 1.84 -17.19 -3.21
CA GLU A 279 2.45 -17.08 -4.53
C GLU A 279 2.23 -15.70 -5.15
N ALA A 280 1.00 -15.17 -5.07
CA ALA A 280 0.68 -13.84 -5.59
C ALA A 280 1.50 -12.74 -4.88
N GLU A 281 1.68 -12.84 -3.56
CA GLU A 281 2.48 -11.88 -2.79
C GLU A 281 3.98 -12.02 -3.10
N LEU A 282 4.49 -13.25 -3.25
CA LEU A 282 5.86 -13.49 -3.70
C LEU A 282 6.11 -12.93 -5.11
N ASP A 283 5.16 -13.09 -6.02
CA ASP A 283 5.24 -12.56 -7.38
C ASP A 283 5.22 -11.03 -7.39
N ARG A 284 4.43 -10.39 -6.54
CA ARG A 284 4.46 -8.92 -6.35
C ARG A 284 5.83 -8.47 -5.87
N ILE A 285 6.36 -9.08 -4.80
CA ILE A 285 7.68 -8.75 -4.26
C ILE A 285 8.77 -8.96 -5.31
N ARG A 286 8.68 -10.05 -6.08
CA ARG A 286 9.63 -10.36 -7.16
C ARG A 286 9.60 -9.31 -8.26
N LYS A 287 8.40 -8.91 -8.71
CA LYS A 287 8.23 -7.84 -9.71
C LYS A 287 8.78 -6.51 -9.19
N ASP A 288 8.48 -6.17 -7.94
CA ASP A 288 8.95 -4.93 -7.34
C ASP A 288 10.48 -4.88 -7.26
N ILE A 289 11.13 -5.97 -6.82
CA ILE A 289 12.59 -6.06 -6.78
C ILE A 289 13.18 -6.00 -8.19
N ALA A 290 12.57 -6.70 -9.16
CA ALA A 290 13.04 -6.67 -10.55
C ALA A 290 12.93 -5.27 -11.16
N ASP A 291 11.85 -4.54 -10.88
CA ASP A 291 11.67 -3.16 -11.32
C ASP A 291 12.67 -2.21 -10.65
N GLN A 292 12.88 -2.34 -9.34
CA GLN A 292 13.89 -1.55 -8.62
C GLN A 292 15.30 -1.82 -9.18
N GLN A 293 15.65 -3.07 -9.41
CA GLN A 293 16.92 -3.46 -10.03
C GLN A 293 17.06 -2.86 -11.42
N ARG A 294 16.03 -2.97 -12.26
CA ARG A 294 16.03 -2.42 -13.63
C ARG A 294 16.29 -0.91 -13.63
N ILE A 295 15.57 -0.17 -12.78
CA ILE A 295 15.67 1.29 -12.68
C ILE A 295 17.07 1.70 -12.19
N MET A 296 17.59 1.03 -11.16
CA MET A 296 18.91 1.32 -10.61
C MET A 296 20.04 0.96 -11.58
N GLU A 297 19.93 -0.17 -12.28
CA GLU A 297 20.90 -0.58 -13.30
C GLU A 297 20.90 0.41 -14.47
N GLU A 298 19.73 0.81 -14.96
CA GLU A 298 19.62 1.76 -16.08
C GLU A 298 20.27 3.11 -15.78
N ASP A 299 20.05 3.67 -14.58
CA ASP A 299 20.73 4.89 -14.15
C ASP A 299 22.24 4.68 -13.98
N THR A 300 22.65 3.57 -13.36
CA THR A 300 24.08 3.24 -13.19
C THR A 300 24.78 3.16 -14.54
N PHE A 301 24.19 2.48 -15.53
CA PHE A 301 24.74 2.40 -16.87
C PHE A 301 24.72 3.77 -17.57
N THR A 302 23.69 4.59 -17.38
CA THR A 302 23.65 5.96 -17.93
C THR A 302 24.81 6.82 -17.39
N ARG A 303 25.15 6.68 -16.10
CA ARG A 303 26.32 7.35 -15.49
C ARG A 303 27.63 6.82 -16.04
N VAL A 304 27.75 5.50 -16.14
CA VAL A 304 28.93 4.84 -16.72
C VAL A 304 29.12 5.27 -18.18
N GLU A 305 28.06 5.36 -18.98
CA GLU A 305 28.11 5.86 -20.36
C GLU A 305 28.69 7.27 -20.40
N LYS A 306 28.16 8.21 -19.60
CA LYS A 306 28.68 9.59 -19.51
C LYS A 306 30.14 9.61 -19.09
N MET A 307 30.54 8.76 -18.15
CA MET A 307 31.90 8.71 -17.60
C MET A 307 32.92 8.15 -18.59
N ILE A 308 32.53 7.13 -19.37
CA ILE A 308 33.41 6.39 -20.28
C ILE A 308 33.48 7.07 -21.66
N THR A 309 32.41 7.72 -22.11
CA THR A 309 32.35 8.34 -23.44
C THR A 309 33.46 9.38 -23.61
N GLY A 310 34.28 9.22 -24.66
CA GLY A 310 35.39 10.13 -24.97
C GLY A 310 36.72 9.82 -24.26
N LYS A 311 36.75 8.86 -23.32
CA LYS A 311 38.01 8.36 -22.73
C LYS A 311 38.72 7.37 -23.66
N VAL A 312 40.03 7.21 -23.46
CA VAL A 312 40.89 6.29 -24.22
C VAL A 312 40.96 4.95 -23.51
N ALA A 313 40.65 3.87 -24.22
CA ALA A 313 40.76 2.50 -23.71
C ALA A 313 42.07 1.84 -24.14
N ASP A 314 42.64 1.05 -23.23
CA ASP A 314 43.80 0.18 -23.48
C ASP A 314 43.37 -1.22 -23.97
N GLY A 315 42.09 -1.54 -23.86
CA GLY A 315 41.49 -2.74 -24.44
C GLY A 315 40.06 -2.95 -23.94
N GLY A 316 39.29 -3.80 -24.65
CA GLY A 316 37.92 -4.12 -24.27
C GLY A 316 37.31 -5.21 -25.13
N PRO A 317 36.09 -5.65 -24.81
CA PRO A 317 35.34 -6.63 -25.60
C PRO A 317 35.17 -6.21 -27.07
N ASN A 318 34.84 -7.13 -27.98
CA ASN A 318 34.75 -6.82 -29.44
C ASN A 318 36.03 -6.28 -30.12
N LYS A 319 37.22 -6.67 -29.65
CA LYS A 319 38.53 -6.32 -30.25
C LYS A 319 38.79 -4.81 -30.30
N LEU A 320 38.45 -4.10 -29.23
CA LEU A 320 38.80 -2.69 -29.11
C LEU A 320 40.34 -2.53 -29.08
N LYS A 321 40.90 -1.77 -30.04
CA LYS A 321 42.34 -1.54 -30.13
C LYS A 321 42.80 -0.58 -29.03
N ALA A 322 43.94 -0.88 -28.42
CA ALA A 322 44.60 0.01 -27.47
C ALA A 322 44.81 1.40 -28.08
N GLY A 323 44.39 2.45 -27.36
CA GLY A 323 44.47 3.84 -27.80
C GLY A 323 43.23 4.38 -28.54
N SER A 324 42.17 3.59 -28.70
CA SER A 324 40.92 4.05 -29.31
C SER A 324 40.02 4.80 -28.32
N LYS A 325 39.30 5.80 -28.84
CA LYS A 325 38.29 6.55 -28.05
C LYS A 325 36.99 5.78 -27.99
N ILE A 326 36.39 5.74 -26.82
CA ILE A 326 35.11 5.07 -26.63
C ILE A 326 33.99 5.96 -27.17
N THR A 327 33.23 5.43 -28.13
CA THR A 327 32.11 6.11 -28.79
C THR A 327 30.78 5.53 -28.33
N LYS A 328 29.72 6.33 -28.36
CA LYS A 328 28.36 5.90 -27.97
C LYS A 328 27.86 4.71 -28.79
N SER A 329 28.21 4.64 -30.07
CA SER A 329 27.86 3.52 -30.95
C SER A 329 28.48 2.21 -30.51
N TYR A 330 29.74 2.24 -30.04
CA TYR A 330 30.42 1.05 -29.54
C TYR A 330 29.81 0.54 -28.22
N LEU A 331 29.36 1.44 -27.34
CA LEU A 331 28.67 1.07 -26.10
C LEU A 331 27.27 0.49 -26.37
N ALA A 332 26.57 0.97 -27.40
CA ALA A 332 25.25 0.48 -27.78
C ALA A 332 25.28 -0.96 -28.38
N ASP A 333 26.39 -1.35 -29.02
CA ASP A 333 26.58 -2.68 -29.61
C ASP A 333 27.02 -3.75 -28.60
N LEU A 334 27.32 -3.37 -27.36
CA LEU A 334 27.76 -4.25 -26.28
C LEU A 334 26.66 -4.50 -25.28
N ASP A 335 26.62 -5.71 -24.72
CA ASP A 335 25.79 -5.97 -23.55
C ASP A 335 26.26 -5.11 -22.37
N LYS A 336 25.31 -4.57 -21.61
CA LYS A 336 25.59 -3.66 -20.49
C LYS A 336 26.60 -4.24 -19.49
N ILE A 337 26.56 -5.56 -19.25
CA ILE A 337 27.50 -6.26 -18.36
C ILE A 337 28.95 -6.19 -18.89
N GLN A 338 29.14 -6.19 -20.20
CA GLN A 338 30.46 -6.14 -20.85
C GLN A 338 31.11 -4.75 -20.75
N TRP A 339 30.36 -3.72 -20.33
CA TRP A 339 30.92 -2.38 -20.15
C TRP A 339 31.94 -2.32 -19.01
N PHE A 340 31.81 -3.19 -18.00
CA PHE A 340 32.76 -3.30 -16.89
C PHE A 340 34.07 -4.00 -17.26
N GLU A 341 34.11 -4.70 -18.40
CA GLU A 341 35.33 -5.37 -18.90
C GLU A 341 36.24 -4.43 -19.71
N ILE A 342 35.79 -3.19 -19.94
CA ILE A 342 36.58 -2.17 -20.65
C ILE A 342 37.72 -1.68 -19.75
N ARG A 343 38.95 -1.78 -20.25
CA ARG A 343 40.14 -1.27 -19.56
C ARG A 343 40.45 0.15 -20.03
N LEU A 344 40.33 1.10 -19.14
CA LEU A 344 40.63 2.51 -19.37
C LEU A 344 42.10 2.80 -19.11
N ARG A 345 42.70 3.65 -19.95
CA ARG A 345 44.10 4.07 -19.79
C ARG A 345 44.31 5.05 -18.62
N ASN A 346 43.24 5.72 -18.20
CA ASN A 346 43.27 6.65 -17.07
C ASN A 346 42.99 5.88 -15.77
N GLU A 347 43.97 5.88 -14.86
CA GLU A 347 43.92 5.18 -13.57
C GLU A 347 42.74 5.63 -12.68
N GLU A 348 42.44 6.93 -12.63
CA GLU A 348 41.30 7.44 -11.84
C GLU A 348 39.96 6.95 -12.40
N ALA A 349 39.83 6.95 -13.72
CA ALA A 349 38.61 6.48 -14.39
C ALA A 349 38.45 4.96 -14.27
N GLN A 350 39.54 4.21 -14.28
CA GLN A 350 39.55 2.76 -14.08
C GLN A 350 39.14 2.42 -12.64
N GLN A 351 39.67 3.12 -11.63
CA GLN A 351 39.29 2.92 -10.23
C GLN A 351 37.80 3.24 -10.00
N GLN A 352 37.28 4.30 -10.61
CA GLN A 352 35.85 4.62 -10.55
C GLN A 352 34.99 3.54 -11.20
N LEU A 353 35.41 2.98 -12.35
CA LEU A 353 34.68 1.91 -13.02
C LEU A 353 34.63 0.63 -12.16
N GLU A 354 35.74 0.27 -11.55
CA GLU A 354 35.82 -0.88 -10.63
C GLU A 354 35.01 -0.67 -9.35
N ALA A 355 34.97 0.56 -8.83
CA ALA A 355 34.12 0.90 -7.68
C ALA A 355 32.62 0.76 -8.01
N ILE A 356 32.20 1.24 -9.18
CA ILE A 356 30.81 1.09 -9.65
C ILE A 356 30.47 -0.39 -9.88
N ALA A 357 31.38 -1.17 -10.47
CA ALA A 357 31.18 -2.61 -10.67
C ALA A 357 30.94 -3.35 -9.34
N LYS A 358 31.78 -3.08 -8.32
CA LYS A 358 31.60 -3.64 -6.97
C LYS A 358 30.28 -3.20 -6.34
N GLN A 359 29.90 -1.93 -6.50
CA GLN A 359 28.64 -1.41 -5.97
C GLN A 359 27.41 -2.12 -6.57
N VAL A 360 27.42 -2.39 -7.88
CA VAL A 360 26.34 -3.15 -8.55
C VAL A 360 26.27 -4.59 -8.04
N GLU A 361 27.41 -5.24 -7.84
CA GLU A 361 27.46 -6.60 -7.26
C GLU A 361 26.91 -6.64 -5.83
N GLU A 362 27.34 -5.71 -4.97
CA GLU A 362 26.83 -5.59 -3.60
C GLU A 362 25.33 -5.31 -3.56
N GLN A 363 24.82 -4.45 -4.45
CA GLN A 363 23.39 -4.15 -4.55
C GLN A 363 22.60 -5.39 -5.00
N ARG A 364 23.07 -6.10 -6.03
CA ARG A 364 22.44 -7.36 -6.46
C ARG A 364 22.40 -8.38 -5.34
N GLN A 365 23.46 -8.47 -4.52
CA GLN A 365 23.47 -9.34 -3.36
C GLN A 365 22.46 -8.89 -2.29
N LYS A 366 22.43 -7.60 -1.94
CA LYS A 366 21.42 -7.05 -1.01
C LYS A 366 19.99 -7.33 -1.44
N PHE A 367 19.68 -7.22 -2.74
CA PHE A 367 18.35 -7.55 -3.26
C PHE A 367 18.03 -9.04 -3.19
N ARG A 368 19.02 -9.92 -3.40
CA ARG A 368 18.86 -11.38 -3.21
C ARG A 368 18.59 -11.71 -1.75
N ASP A 369 19.40 -11.18 -0.84
CA ASP A 369 19.25 -11.38 0.60
C ASP A 369 17.88 -10.87 1.08
N TYR A 370 17.46 -9.69 0.59
CA TYR A 370 16.14 -9.13 0.89
C TYR A 370 15.00 -10.02 0.37
N TYR A 371 15.12 -10.56 -0.84
CA TYR A 371 14.14 -11.49 -1.39
C TYR A 371 14.06 -12.79 -0.57
N GLU A 372 15.21 -13.34 -0.19
CA GLU A 372 15.26 -14.55 0.65
C GLU A 372 14.67 -14.31 2.04
N ASP A 373 14.96 -13.17 2.67
CA ASP A 373 14.38 -12.79 3.96
C ASP A 373 12.85 -12.62 3.87
N LYS A 374 12.35 -11.97 2.81
CA LYS A 374 10.91 -11.82 2.56
C LYS A 374 10.25 -13.16 2.30
N LYS A 375 10.86 -14.00 1.46
CA LYS A 375 10.39 -15.35 1.18
C LYS A 375 10.35 -16.20 2.45
N ARG A 376 11.38 -16.11 3.30
CA ARG A 376 11.41 -16.82 4.59
C ARG A 376 10.24 -16.36 5.47
N LYS A 377 10.06 -15.05 5.67
CA LYS A 377 8.97 -14.49 6.48
C LYS A 377 7.60 -14.96 5.98
N LEU A 378 7.34 -14.89 4.67
CA LEU A 378 6.10 -15.39 4.07
C LEU A 378 5.91 -16.90 4.23
N SER A 379 7.00 -17.66 4.23
CA SER A 379 6.95 -19.12 4.38
C SER A 379 6.71 -19.56 5.82
N THR A 380 7.25 -18.85 6.82
CA THR A 380 7.13 -19.18 8.26
C THR A 380 5.92 -18.53 8.94
N GLY A 381 5.19 -17.65 8.25
CA GLY A 381 4.05 -16.91 8.83
C GLY A 381 4.48 -15.61 9.48
#